data_AF-X1NR07-F1
#
_entry.id   AF-X1NR07-F1
#
_cell.length_a   1.000
_cell.length_b   1.000
_cell.length_c   1.000
_cell.angle_alpha   90.00
_cell.angle_beta   90.00
_cell.angle_gamma   90.00
#
_symmetry.space_group_name_H-M   'P 1'
#
loop_
_entity.id
_entity.type
_entity.pdbx_description
1 polymer ?
#
loop_
_entity_poly.entity_id
_entity_poly.type
_entity_poly.pdbx_seq_one_letter_code
_entity_poly.pdbx_strand_id
1 'polypeptide(L)'
;QLKTHLEDMVQHNGGVEFTPYIKLDVTPYQVYKSKREHKLAVFTLSKGIADLLSNNSCPGLEKVSGRLNQMSERFMTEKEKEIIKS
;
A
#
# COMPACT_ATOMS: atom_id res chain seq x y z
N GLN A 1 0.85 6.81 -4.96
CA GLN A 1 2.05 7.31 -4.27
C GLN A 1 2.90 6.16 -3.73
N LEU A 2 2.38 5.33 -2.80
CA LEU A 2 3.15 4.19 -2.26
C LEU A 2 3.51 3.13 -3.31
N LYS A 3 2.54 2.71 -4.14
CA LYS A 3 2.75 1.78 -5.27
C LYS A 3 3.93 2.19 -6.15
N THR A 4 3.88 3.42 -6.67
CA THR A 4 4.91 3.99 -7.55
C THR A 4 6.29 3.97 -6.91
N HIS A 5 6.38 4.28 -5.61
CA HIS A 5 7.66 4.26 -4.90
C HIS A 5 8.24 2.84 -4.74
N LEU A 6 7.39 1.84 -4.54
CA LEU A 6 7.81 0.44 -4.48
C LEU A 6 8.26 -0.06 -5.85
N GLU A 7 7.54 0.28 -6.92
CA GLU A 7 7.94 -0.05 -8.29
C GLU A 7 9.33 0.54 -8.63
N ASP A 8 9.60 1.79 -8.23
CA ASP A 8 10.92 2.43 -8.41
C ASP A 8 12.03 1.75 -7.59
N MET A 9 11.72 1.22 -6.40
CA MET A 9 12.70 0.57 -5.53
C MET A 9 13.13 -0.81 -6.02
N VAL A 10 12.26 -1.54 -6.71
CA VAL A 10 12.53 -2.93 -7.12
C VAL A 10 13.11 -3.02 -8.54
N GLN A 11 13.66 -1.92 -9.07
CA GLN A 11 14.32 -1.74 -10.39
C GLN A 11 14.54 -3.05 -11.18
N HIS A 12 13.48 -3.56 -11.83
CA HIS A 12 13.43 -4.76 -12.71
C HIS A 12 12.85 -6.09 -12.19
N ASN A 13 12.46 -6.24 -10.92
CA ASN A 13 11.90 -7.52 -10.41
C ASN A 13 10.57 -7.42 -9.64
N GLY A 14 10.02 -6.22 -9.46
CA GLY A 14 8.79 -6.00 -8.70
C GLY A 14 7.75 -5.25 -9.51
N GLY A 15 6.54 -5.79 -9.59
CA GLY A 15 5.44 -5.16 -10.35
C GLY A 15 4.39 -6.15 -10.80
N VAL A 16 4.77 -7.42 -10.98
CA VAL A 16 3.83 -8.51 -11.29
C VAL A 16 2.79 -8.69 -10.18
N GLU A 17 3.19 -8.44 -8.93
CA GLU A 17 2.37 -8.48 -7.73
C GLU A 17 1.26 -7.41 -7.74
N PHE A 18 1.42 -6.34 -8.52
CA PHE A 18 0.40 -5.30 -8.69
C PHE A 18 -0.55 -5.56 -9.85
N THR A 19 -0.35 -6.62 -10.65
CA THR A 19 -1.26 -6.99 -11.76
C THR A 19 -2.72 -7.10 -11.33
N PRO A 20 -3.06 -7.74 -10.19
CA PRO A 20 -4.45 -7.81 -9.72
C PRO A 20 -5.05 -6.44 -9.43
N TYR A 21 -4.27 -5.50 -8.87
CA TYR A 21 -4.71 -4.13 -8.60
C TYR A 21 -4.97 -3.36 -9.92
N ILE A 22 -4.08 -3.48 -10.90
CA ILE A 22 -4.23 -2.83 -12.22
C ILE A 22 -5.50 -3.33 -12.92
N LYS A 23 -5.80 -4.65 -12.84
CA LYS A 23 -7.00 -5.24 -13.42
C LYS A 23 -8.32 -4.73 -12.82
N LEU A 24 -8.30 -4.22 -11.59
CA LEU A 24 -9.50 -3.64 -10.98
C LEU A 24 -9.91 -2.32 -11.65
N ASP A 25 -8.98 -1.62 -12.31
CA ASP A 25 -9.21 -0.33 -12.94
C ASP A 25 -9.88 0.69 -11.99
N VAL A 26 -9.38 0.71 -10.74
CA VAL A 26 -9.81 1.62 -9.68
C VAL A 26 -8.63 2.48 -9.23
N THR A 27 -8.79 3.78 -9.41
CA THR A 27 -7.85 4.83 -9.04
C THR A 27 -8.49 5.77 -8.02
N PRO A 28 -7.69 6.44 -7.16
CA PRO A 28 -8.22 7.37 -6.16
C PRO A 28 -9.05 8.53 -6.73
N TYR A 29 -8.87 8.86 -8.02
CA TYR A 29 -9.57 9.96 -8.68
C TYR A 29 -10.99 9.59 -9.16
N GLN A 30 -11.30 8.28 -9.23
CA GLN A 30 -12.62 7.80 -9.66
C GLN A 30 -13.62 7.87 -8.49
N VAL A 31 -13.98 9.10 -8.08
CA VAL A 31 -14.91 9.35 -6.96
C VAL A 31 -16.33 8.83 -7.20
N TYR A 32 -16.68 8.51 -8.45
CA TYR A 32 -17.96 7.89 -8.83
C TYR A 32 -18.01 6.38 -8.54
N LYS A 33 -16.87 5.73 -8.32
CA LYS A 33 -16.80 4.30 -7.94
C LYS A 33 -17.29 4.11 -6.50
N SER A 34 -17.88 2.96 -6.22
CA SER A 34 -18.44 2.66 -4.90
C SER A 34 -17.37 2.57 -3.80
N LYS A 35 -17.76 2.85 -2.56
CA LYS A 35 -16.89 2.62 -1.39
C LYS A 35 -16.37 1.18 -1.32
N ARG A 36 -17.17 0.21 -1.79
CA ARG A 36 -16.77 -1.20 -1.85
C ARG A 36 -15.66 -1.42 -2.87
N GLU A 37 -15.76 -0.86 -4.07
CA GLU A 37 -14.72 -0.94 -5.10
C GLU A 37 -13.40 -0.32 -4.62
N HIS A 38 -13.47 0.86 -4.00
CA HIS A 38 -12.29 1.51 -3.41
C HIS A 38 -11.66 0.68 -2.29
N LYS A 39 -12.46 0.07 -1.41
CA LYS A 39 -11.94 -0.85 -0.37
C LYS A 39 -11.26 -2.06 -0.99
N LEU A 40 -11.89 -2.68 -2.00
CA LEU A 40 -11.31 -3.82 -2.69
C LEU A 40 -9.96 -3.44 -3.32
N ALA A 41 -9.89 -2.29 -3.99
CA ALA A 41 -8.66 -1.79 -4.59
C ALA A 41 -7.54 -1.58 -3.56
N VAL A 42 -7.86 -1.01 -2.39
CA VAL A 42 -6.91 -0.84 -1.28
C VAL A 42 -6.42 -2.20 -0.76
N PHE A 43 -7.32 -3.14 -0.49
CA PHE A 43 -6.93 -4.48 -0.01
C PHE A 43 -6.08 -5.24 -1.02
N THR A 44 -6.44 -5.20 -2.30
CA THR A 44 -5.68 -5.85 -3.38
C THR A 44 -4.30 -5.21 -3.55
N LEU A 45 -4.20 -3.88 -3.42
CA LEU A 45 -2.91 -3.19 -3.44
C LEU A 45 -2.04 -3.60 -2.24
N SER A 46 -2.60 -3.63 -1.04
CA SER A 46 -1.87 -4.04 0.17
C SER A 46 -1.36 -5.47 0.08
N LYS A 47 -2.13 -6.39 -0.50
CA LYS A 47 -1.68 -7.76 -0.76
C LYS A 47 -0.48 -7.78 -1.71
N GLY A 48 -0.55 -7.05 -2.83
CA GLY A 48 0.57 -6.96 -3.78
C GLY A 48 1.85 -6.40 -3.13
N ILE A 49 1.71 -5.46 -2.19
CA ILE A 49 2.85 -4.96 -1.39
C ILE A 49 3.41 -6.07 -0.50
N ALA A 50 2.58 -6.82 0.22
CA ALA A 50 3.05 -7.91 1.08
C ALA A 50 3.77 -9.00 0.28
N ASP A 51 3.21 -9.41 -0.86
CA ASP A 51 3.80 -10.42 -1.76
C ASP A 51 5.15 -9.92 -2.30
N LEU A 52 5.22 -8.66 -2.74
CA LEU A 52 6.46 -8.05 -3.22
C LEU A 52 7.58 -8.06 -2.16
N LEU A 53 7.23 -7.72 -0.91
CA LEU A 53 8.16 -7.68 0.21
C LEU A 53 8.64 -9.07 0.63
N SER A 54 7.74 -10.06 0.64
CA SER A 54 8.07 -11.45 0.96
C SER A 54 9.02 -12.07 -0.07
N ASN A 55 8.89 -11.69 -1.34
CA ASN A 55 9.65 -12.30 -2.43
C ASN A 55 11.06 -11.72 -2.62
N ASN A 56 11.33 -10.49 -2.16
CA ASN A 56 12.53 -9.75 -2.59
C ASN A 56 13.55 -9.43 -1.49
N SER A 57 13.39 -9.93 -0.24
CA SER A 57 14.31 -9.64 0.89
C SER A 57 14.81 -8.18 0.86
N CYS A 58 13.87 -7.24 0.68
CA CYS A 58 14.15 -5.97 0.01
C CYS A 58 14.99 -5.03 0.89
N PRO A 59 16.26 -4.72 0.52
CA PRO A 59 17.01 -3.69 1.19
C PRO A 59 16.39 -2.31 0.90
N GLY A 60 16.10 -1.53 1.96
CA GLY A 60 15.46 -0.21 1.85
C GLY A 60 14.01 -0.14 2.35
N LEU A 61 13.44 -1.26 2.81
CA LEU A 61 12.10 -1.33 3.42
C LEU A 61 11.92 -0.38 4.62
N GLU A 62 13.00 0.01 5.30
CA GLU A 62 12.95 0.97 6.42
C GLU A 62 12.31 2.32 6.01
N LYS A 63 12.63 2.83 4.82
CA LYS A 63 12.05 4.10 4.32
C LYS A 63 10.55 3.96 4.00
N VAL A 64 10.15 2.80 3.47
CA VAL A 64 8.75 2.46 3.18
C VAL A 64 7.97 2.27 4.47
N SER A 65 8.54 1.55 5.44
CA SER A 65 7.99 1.36 6.78
C SER A 65 7.75 2.70 7.47
N GLY A 66 8.74 3.61 7.45
CA GLY A 66 8.58 4.96 8.01
C GLY A 66 7.44 5.75 7.35
N ARG A 67 7.26 5.65 6.03
CA ARG A 67 6.15 6.29 5.31
C ARG A 67 4.81 5.64 5.62
N LEU A 68 4.76 4.31 5.70
CA LEU A 68 3.55 3.58 6.10
C LEU A 68 3.12 3.96 7.51
N ASN A 69 4.07 4.11 8.43
CA ASN A 69 3.78 4.54 9.78
C ASN A 69 3.23 5.97 9.81
N GLN A 70 3.87 6.91 9.10
CA GLN A 70 3.36 8.29 8.97
C GLN A 70 1.98 8.36 8.32
N MET A 71 1.69 7.51 7.33
CA MET A 71 0.37 7.43 6.73
C MET A 71 -0.64 6.88 7.73
N SER A 72 -0.31 5.79 8.41
CA SER A 72 -1.14 5.18 9.45
C SER A 72 -1.52 6.19 10.52
N GLU A 73 -0.53 6.90 11.09
CA GLU A 73 -0.73 7.94 12.12
C GLU A 73 -1.67 9.07 11.69
N ARG A 74 -1.70 9.43 10.39
CA ARG A 74 -2.61 10.45 9.86
C ARG A 74 -4.06 9.99 9.77
N PHE A 75 -4.29 8.68 9.67
CA PHE A 75 -5.62 8.10 9.60
C PHE A 75 -6.14 7.60 10.96
N MET A 76 -5.25 7.42 11.95
CA MET A 76 -5.64 7.03 13.30
C MET A 76 -6.45 8.12 14.01
N THR A 77 -7.49 7.68 14.69
CA THR A 77 -8.18 8.42 15.75
C THR A 77 -7.33 8.46 17.02
N GLU A 78 -7.64 9.38 17.94
CA GLU A 78 -6.93 9.46 19.23
C GLU A 78 -6.98 8.14 20.02
N LYS A 79 -8.10 7.40 19.93
CA LYS A 79 -8.23 6.06 20.54
C LYS A 79 -7.23 5.07 19.95
N GLU A 80 -7.07 5.05 18.63
CA GLU A 80 -6.13 4.15 17.95
C GLU A 80 -4.67 4.53 18.25
N LYS A 81 -4.39 5.84 18.38
CA LYS A 81 -3.05 6.32 18.79
C LYS A 81 -2.70 5.92 20.22
N GLU A 82 -3.66 5.94 21.14
CA GLU A 82 -3.47 5.52 22.53
C GLU A 82 -3.16 4.01 22.63
N ILE A 83 -3.88 3.18 21.86
CA ILE A 83 -3.67 1.73 21.82
C ILE A 83 -2.28 1.35 21.28
N ILE A 84 -1.77 2.10 20.30
CA ILE A 84 -0.48 1.79 19.65
C ILE A 84 0.72 2.34 20.44
N LYS A 85 0.51 3.35 21.30
CA LYS A 85 1.56 3.92 22.17
C LYS A 85 1.74 3.18 23.50
N SER A 86 0.77 2.37 23.94
CA SER A 86 0.85 1.57 25.17
C SER A 86 1.61 0.27 24.95
#